data_AF-A0A9X1WEZ4-F1
#
_entry.id   AF-A0A9X1WEZ4-F1
#
_cell.length_a   1.000
_cell.length_b   1.000
_cell.length_c   1.000
_cell.angle_alpha   90.00
_cell.angle_beta   90.00
_cell.angle_gamma   90.00
#
_symmetry.space_group_name_H-M   'P 1'
#
loop_
_entity.id
_entity.type
_entity.pdbx_description
1 polymer ?
#
loop_
_entity_poly.entity_id
_entity_poly.type
_entity_poly.pdbx_seq_one_letter_code
_entity_poly.pdbx_strand_id
1 'polypeptide(L)' 'MKKLTITTLAILLSTNAMAYGVLTNSWLDGVRKVCKYSDNSIVVVGMSEMCPLNN' A
#
# COMPACT_ATOMS: atom_id res chain seq x y z
N MET A 1 16.86 -44.27 19.62
CA MET A 1 16.73 -43.92 18.19
C MET A 1 16.10 -42.53 18.09
N LYS A 2 16.88 -41.49 17.79
CA LYS A 2 16.38 -40.10 17.71
C LYS A 2 15.79 -39.87 16.31
N LYS A 3 14.47 -39.71 16.20
CA LYS A 3 13.83 -39.29 14.95
C LYS A 3 13.73 -37.77 14.93
N LEU A 4 14.34 -37.22 13.88
CA LEU A 4 14.36 -35.83 13.45
C LEU A 4 12.95 -35.43 12.98
N THR A 5 12.41 -34.28 13.37
CA THR A 5 11.34 -33.64 12.61
C THR A 5 11.45 -32.12 12.69
N ILE A 6 11.93 -31.58 11.57
CA ILE A 6 12.03 -30.15 11.24
C ILE A 6 10.61 -29.59 11.21
N THR A 7 10.29 -28.62 12.06
CA THR A 7 9.04 -27.85 11.93
C THR A 7 9.37 -26.48 11.36
N THR A 8 9.18 -26.39 10.05
CA THR A 8 9.28 -25.20 9.20
C THR A 8 8.31 -24.13 9.69
N LEU A 9 8.83 -23.03 10.25
CA LEU A 9 8.05 -21.85 10.59
C LEU A 9 7.92 -20.98 9.33
N ALA A 10 6.89 -21.24 8.52
CA ALA A 10 6.50 -20.42 7.39
C ALA A 10 5.80 -19.15 7.92
N ILE A 11 6.54 -18.04 7.99
CA ILE A 11 5.99 -16.72 8.32
C ILE A 11 5.30 -16.20 7.05
N LEU A 12 3.97 -16.19 7.09
CA LEU A 12 3.10 -15.55 6.11
C LEU A 12 3.38 -14.05 6.09
N LEU A 13 4.10 -13.58 5.08
CA LEU A 13 4.19 -12.16 4.74
C LEU A 13 2.84 -11.72 4.15
N SER A 14 1.96 -11.17 4.98
CA SER A 14 0.74 -10.50 4.54
C SER A 14 1.10 -9.16 3.88
N THR A 15 1.31 -9.15 2.57
CA THR A 15 1.35 -7.91 1.81
C THR A 15 -0.07 -7.35 1.75
N ASN A 16 -0.36 -6.36 2.59
CA ASN A 16 -1.57 -5.55 2.47
C ASN A 16 -1.46 -4.74 1.18
N ALA A 17 -1.81 -5.36 0.04
CA ALA A 17 -2.06 -4.67 -1.20
C ALA A 17 -3.29 -3.78 -0.98
N MET A 18 -3.05 -2.54 -0.58
CA MET A 18 -4.08 -1.53 -0.42
C MET A 18 -4.58 -1.20 -1.83
N ALA A 19 -5.65 -1.87 -2.26
CA ALA A 19 -6.27 -1.62 -3.55
C ALA A 19 -7.04 -0.30 -3.46
N TYR A 20 -6.44 0.77 -3.96
CA TYR A 20 -7.14 2.03 -4.18
C TYR A 20 -7.90 1.98 -5.51
N GLY A 21 -8.99 2.75 -5.60
CA GLY A 21 -9.70 3.00 -6.86
C GLY A 21 -8.83 3.70 -7.92
N VAL A 22 -9.45 4.11 -9.03
CA VAL A 22 -8.75 4.91 -10.06
C VAL A 22 -8.47 6.30 -9.49
N LEU A 23 -7.27 6.84 -9.70
CA LEU A 23 -6.95 8.21 -9.29
C LEU A 23 -7.89 9.18 -10.03
N THR A 24 -8.67 9.95 -9.27
CA THR A 24 -9.64 10.91 -9.84
C THR A 24 -9.13 12.34 -9.77
N ASN A 25 -8.39 12.69 -8.72
CA ASN A 25 -7.87 14.03 -8.54
C ASN A 25 -6.62 14.01 -7.66
N SER A 26 -5.76 15.02 -7.83
CA SER A 26 -4.65 15.28 -6.93
C SER A 26 -4.39 16.77 -6.79
N TRP A 27 -4.12 17.25 -5.58
CA TRP A 27 -3.75 18.64 -5.32
C TRP A 27 -2.67 18.74 -4.25
N LEU A 28 -2.02 19.90 -4.13
CA LEU A 28 -1.09 20.18 -3.05
C LEU A 28 -1.84 20.81 -1.87
N ASP A 29 -1.52 20.33 -0.67
CA ASP A 29 -1.90 20.91 0.61
C ASP A 29 -0.61 21.26 1.36
N GLY A 30 -0.17 22.50 1.22
CA GLY A 30 1.15 22.96 1.65
C GLY A 30 2.28 22.21 0.94
N VAL A 31 3.07 21.45 1.71
CA VAL A 31 4.21 20.65 1.24
C VAL A 31 3.87 19.18 1.02
N ARG A 32 2.57 18.83 1.07
CA ARG A 32 2.09 17.46 0.86
C ARG A 32 1.18 17.42 -0.37
N LYS A 33 1.13 16.26 -1.02
CA LYS A 33 0.23 16.00 -2.14
C LYS A 33 -0.90 15.10 -1.66
N VAL A 34 -2.13 15.54 -1.89
CA VAL A 34 -3.35 14.78 -1.60
C VAL A 34 -3.79 14.10 -2.90
N CYS A 35 -4.03 12.80 -2.83
CA CYS A 35 -4.47 11.95 -3.93
C CYS A 35 -5.86 11.41 -3.59
N LYS A 36 -6.87 11.76 -4.40
CA LYS A 36 -8.25 11.30 -4.25
C LYS A 36 -8.59 10.27 -5.32
N TYR A 37 -9.14 9.14 -4.89
CA TYR A 37 -9.50 8.04 -5.76
C TYR A 37 -11.01 7.88 -5.90
N SER A 38 -11.43 7.10 -6.90
CA SER A 38 -12.83 6.90 -7.28
C SER A 38 -13.66 6.14 -6.24
N ASP A 39 -12.99 5.39 -5.36
CA ASP A 39 -13.58 4.70 -4.21
C ASP A 39 -13.72 5.61 -2.97
N ASN A 40 -13.50 6.93 -3.13
CA ASN A 40 -13.43 7.94 -2.08
C ASN A 40 -12.26 7.78 -1.11
N SER A 41 -11.29 6.92 -1.38
CA SER A 41 -10.05 6.90 -0.61
C SER A 41 -9.24 8.17 -0.85
N ILE A 42 -8.56 8.62 0.21
CA ILE A 42 -7.66 9.78 0.18
C ILE A 42 -6.32 9.34 0.74
N VAL A 43 -5.27 9.53 -0.05
CA VAL A 43 -3.88 9.24 0.35
C VAL A 43 -3.08 10.53 0.31
N VAL A 44 -2.24 10.75 1.32
CA VAL A 44 -1.39 11.94 1.39
C VAL A 44 0.08 11.53 1.29
N VAL A 45 0.71 11.91 0.18
CA VAL A 45 2.11 11.62 -0.13
C VAL A 45 2.96 12.90 -0.09
N GLY A 46 4.27 12.76 -0.24
CA GLY A 46 5.18 13.90 -0.38
C GLY A 46 4.90 14.71 -1.64
N MET A 47 5.23 16.00 -1.64
CA MET A 47 5.01 16.92 -2.77
C MET A 47 5.54 16.37 -4.11
N SER A 48 6.73 15.77 -4.09
CA SER A 48 7.40 15.22 -5.26
C SER A 48 7.05 13.75 -5.54
N GLU A 49 6.31 13.10 -4.64
CA GLU A 49 5.92 11.70 -4.80
C GLU A 49 4.74 11.57 -5.76
N MET A 50 4.69 10.48 -6.51
CA MET A 50 3.54 10.16 -7.35
C MET A 50 2.41 9.62 -6.49
N CYS A 51 1.16 9.89 -6.88
CA CYS A 51 0.02 9.22 -6.28
C CYS A 51 0.15 7.71 -6.53
N PRO A 52 0.01 6.86 -5.49
CA PRO A 52 0.06 5.42 -5.66
C PRO A 52 -0.94 4.98 -6.73
N LEU A 53 -0.47 4.27 -7.75
CA LEU A 53 -1.33 3.64 -8.75
C LEU A 53 -1.48 2.18 -8.35
N ASN A 54 -2.71 1.69 -8.31
CA ASN A 54 -2.98 0.26 -8.20
C ASN A 54 -2.75 -0.37 -9.57
N ASN A 55 -1.94 -1.42 -9.65
CA ASN A 55 -1.69 -2.21 -10.86
C ASN A 55 -2.13 -3.64 -10.58
#